data_AF-A0A5Q0QHC1-F1
#
_entry.id   AF-A0A5Q0QHC1-F1
#
_cell.length_a   1.000
_cell.length_b   1.000
_cell.length_c   1.000
_cell.angle_alpha   90.00
_cell.angle_beta   90.00
_cell.angle_gamma   90.00
#
_symmetry.space_group_name_H-M   'P 1'
#
loop_
_entity.id
_entity.type
_entity.pdbx_description
1 polymer ?
#
loop_
_entity_poly.entity_id
_entity_poly.type
_entity_poly.pdbx_seq_one_letter_code
_entity_poly.pdbx_strand_id
1 'polypeptide(L)'
;MENPNTSFVEEDLNGKVKALFSNCYSGHTNLEALSPRNQAYLVNLFEQIQYKDILDQALWSLGGGLSHYNLSLGEIKLSLLEILASRSDDRERLILKELFLFLNILDEKSFYQINAIRQLMNCPEEVFEQKVEEIESRYFEGIERI
;
A
#
# COMPACT_ATOMS: atom_id res chain seq x y z
N MET A 1 -15.52 22.98 28.56
CA MET A 1 -16.48 22.17 27.81
C MET A 1 -15.69 21.55 26.68
N GLU A 2 -15.27 20.30 26.84
CA GLU A 2 -14.68 19.52 25.75
C GLU A 2 -15.79 19.23 24.73
N ASN A 3 -15.49 19.49 23.46
CA ASN A 3 -16.46 19.38 22.39
C ASN A 3 -16.77 17.88 22.16
N PRO A 4 -18.02 17.42 22.27
CA PRO A 4 -18.36 16.00 22.09
C PRO A 4 -18.13 15.48 20.66
N ASN A 5 -17.79 16.35 19.70
CA ASN A 5 -17.50 15.99 18.32
C ASN A 5 -16.05 15.54 18.08
N THR A 6 -15.08 15.94 18.91
CA THR A 6 -13.68 15.54 18.69
C THR A 6 -13.44 14.06 18.99
N SER A 7 -14.11 13.50 20.01
CA SER A 7 -13.98 12.07 20.35
C SER A 7 -14.52 11.15 19.26
N PHE A 8 -15.60 11.54 18.58
CA PHE A 8 -16.22 10.73 17.51
C PHE A 8 -15.36 10.72 16.23
N VAL A 9 -14.71 11.84 15.91
CA VAL A 9 -13.79 11.96 14.77
C VAL A 9 -12.48 11.20 15.02
N GLU A 10 -11.99 11.21 16.27
CA GLU A 10 -10.81 10.44 16.67
C GLU A 10 -11.08 8.92 16.67
N GLU A 11 -12.26 8.46 17.08
CA GLU A 11 -12.65 7.05 16.98
C GLU A 11 -12.77 6.56 15.53
N ASP A 12 -13.33 7.38 14.63
CA ASP A 12 -13.43 7.06 13.20
C ASP A 12 -12.04 7.00 12.53
N LEU A 13 -11.17 7.97 12.83
CA LEU A 13 -9.80 7.97 12.33
C LEU A 13 -9.02 6.74 12.83
N ASN A 14 -9.16 6.39 14.11
CA ASN A 14 -8.54 5.18 14.68
C ASN A 14 -9.03 3.89 13.99
N GLY A 15 -10.30 3.83 13.61
CA GLY A 15 -10.85 2.71 12.82
C GLY A 15 -10.21 2.59 11.43
N LYS A 16 -10.07 3.72 10.73
CA LYS A 16 -9.47 3.78 9.39
C LYS A 16 -7.96 3.53 9.39
N VAL A 17 -7.26 4.04 10.40
CA VAL A 17 -5.83 3.76 10.63
C VAL A 17 -5.62 2.26 10.91
N LYS A 18 -6.50 1.61 11.68
CA LYS A 18 -6.46 0.16 11.87
C LYS A 18 -6.68 -0.61 10.57
N ALA A 19 -7.61 -0.17 9.72
CA ALA A 19 -7.82 -0.77 8.40
C ALA A 19 -6.59 -0.59 7.48
N LEU A 20 -5.95 0.58 7.54
CA LEU A 20 -4.70 0.84 6.83
C LEU A 20 -3.59 -0.09 7.33
N PHE A 21 -3.45 -0.26 8.64
CA PHE A 21 -2.50 -1.20 9.23
C PHE A 21 -2.78 -2.65 8.83
N SER A 22 -4.03 -3.12 8.91
CA SER A 22 -4.36 -4.52 8.61
C SER A 22 -4.04 -4.89 7.16
N ASN A 23 -4.16 -3.93 6.24
CA ASN A 23 -3.88 -4.16 4.82
C ASN A 23 -2.41 -3.89 4.48
N CYS A 24 -1.75 -2.91 5.09
CA CYS A 24 -0.40 -2.46 4.69
C CYS A 24 0.76 -3.05 5.53
N TYR A 25 0.50 -4.01 6.42
CA TYR A 25 1.48 -4.41 7.45
C TYR A 25 2.69 -5.18 6.91
N SER A 26 3.89 -4.60 7.06
CA SER A 26 5.17 -5.32 6.97
C SER A 26 6.05 -5.05 8.21
N GLY A 27 5.59 -5.45 9.40
CA GLY A 27 6.43 -5.75 10.59
C GLY A 27 7.20 -4.61 11.27
N HIS A 28 7.43 -3.47 10.62
CA HIS A 28 8.14 -2.32 11.16
C HIS A 28 7.33 -1.05 10.84
N THR A 29 7.02 -0.22 11.83
CA THR A 29 6.13 0.94 11.64
C THR A 29 6.68 2.22 12.25
N ASN A 30 6.62 3.29 11.45
CA ASN A 30 6.66 4.69 11.87
C ASN A 30 5.26 5.36 11.87
N LEU A 31 4.18 4.66 11.48
CA LEU A 31 2.86 5.31 11.33
C LEU A 31 2.32 5.90 12.66
N GLU A 32 2.50 5.19 13.78
CA GLU A 32 2.18 5.73 15.12
C GLU A 32 3.08 6.91 15.51
N ALA A 33 4.27 7.03 14.89
CA ALA A 33 5.18 8.15 15.08
C ALA A 33 4.86 9.35 14.18
N LEU A 34 4.00 9.19 13.16
CA LEU A 34 3.53 10.31 12.34
C LEU A 34 2.49 11.13 13.08
N SER A 35 2.49 12.45 12.89
CA SER A 35 1.43 13.32 13.40
C SER A 35 0.02 12.90 12.94
N PRO A 36 -1.04 13.17 13.73
CA PRO A 36 -2.42 12.83 13.36
C PRO A 36 -2.87 13.38 12.00
N ARG A 37 -2.32 14.54 11.60
CA ARG A 37 -2.54 15.13 10.28
C ARG A 37 -2.03 14.23 9.17
N ASN A 38 -0.79 13.74 9.29
CA ASN A 38 -0.16 12.86 8.31
C ASN A 38 -0.84 11.49 8.26
N GLN A 39 -1.31 10.98 9.41
CA GLN A 39 -2.11 9.76 9.47
C GLN A 39 -3.44 9.91 8.71
N ALA A 40 -4.19 11.00 8.94
CA ALA A 40 -5.43 11.28 8.23
C ALA A 40 -5.20 11.45 6.71
N TYR A 41 -4.10 12.09 6.35
CA TYR A 41 -3.70 12.24 4.95
C TYR A 41 -3.44 10.88 4.26
N LEU A 42 -2.69 9.98 4.92
CA LEU A 42 -2.44 8.63 4.38
C LEU A 42 -3.71 7.81 4.21
N VAL A 43 -4.64 7.93 5.17
CA VAL A 43 -5.96 7.32 5.07
C VAL A 43 -6.71 7.84 3.84
N ASN A 44 -6.69 9.14 3.59
CA ASN A 44 -7.34 9.73 2.42
C ASN A 44 -6.72 9.23 1.09
N LEU A 45 -5.40 9.07 1.04
CA LEU A 45 -4.74 8.47 -0.13
C LEU A 45 -5.16 7.00 -0.32
N PHE A 46 -5.22 6.24 0.77
CA PHE A 46 -5.60 4.83 0.73
C PHE A 46 -7.01 4.63 0.20
N GLU A 47 -7.95 5.50 0.57
CA GLU A 47 -9.34 5.42 0.09
C GLU A 47 -9.48 5.57 -1.43
N GLN A 48 -8.54 6.23 -2.10
CA GLN A 48 -8.56 6.44 -3.55
C GLN A 48 -8.14 5.20 -4.36
N ILE A 49 -7.55 4.20 -3.70
CA ILE A 49 -7.08 2.99 -4.38
C ILE A 49 -8.28 2.11 -4.73
N GLN A 50 -8.49 1.86 -6.02
CA GLN A 50 -9.67 1.16 -6.53
C GLN A 50 -9.76 -0.28 -6.05
N TYR A 51 -8.64 -1.00 -6.04
CA TYR A 51 -8.60 -2.43 -5.70
C TYR A 51 -8.09 -2.70 -4.28
N LYS A 52 -8.20 -1.71 -3.38
CA LYS A 52 -7.64 -1.79 -2.02
C LYS A 52 -8.15 -2.97 -1.19
N ASP A 53 -9.40 -3.37 -1.38
CA ASP A 53 -10.05 -4.46 -0.63
C ASP A 53 -9.63 -5.85 -1.09
N ILE A 54 -9.10 -5.97 -2.30
CA ILE A 54 -8.65 -7.24 -2.86
C ILE A 54 -7.22 -7.55 -2.37
N LEU A 55 -6.51 -6.54 -1.86
CA LEU A 55 -5.11 -6.67 -1.45
C LEU A 55 -4.97 -7.35 -0.10
N ASP A 56 -4.71 -8.64 -0.12
CA ASP A 56 -4.28 -9.38 1.07
C ASP A 56 -2.86 -8.94 1.50
N GLN A 57 -2.60 -8.97 2.81
CA GLN A 57 -1.33 -8.63 3.46
C GLN A 57 -0.13 -9.37 2.84
N ALA A 58 -0.37 -10.58 2.32
CA ALA A 58 0.62 -11.37 1.59
C ALA A 58 1.12 -10.68 0.31
N LEU A 59 0.24 -10.00 -0.42
CA LEU A 59 0.61 -9.28 -1.64
C LEU A 59 1.36 -7.99 -1.32
N TRP A 60 1.01 -7.32 -0.24
CA TRP A 60 1.75 -6.17 0.28
C TRP A 60 3.17 -6.53 0.69
N SER A 61 3.35 -7.70 1.29
CA SER A 61 4.67 -8.24 1.64
C SER A 61 5.49 -8.58 0.40
N LEU A 62 4.85 -9.14 -0.63
CA LEU A 62 5.48 -9.44 -1.91
C LEU A 62 5.90 -8.16 -2.66
N GLY A 63 4.98 -7.20 -2.84
CA GLY A 63 5.27 -5.91 -3.45
C GLY A 63 6.39 -5.17 -2.72
N GLY A 64 6.41 -5.29 -1.39
CA GLY A 64 7.51 -4.83 -0.55
C GLY A 64 8.87 -5.41 -0.83
N GLY A 65 8.95 -6.74 -0.79
CA GLY A 65 10.19 -7.47 -1.06
C GLY A 65 10.71 -7.21 -2.49
N LEU A 66 9.79 -7.02 -3.44
CA LEU A 66 10.11 -6.73 -4.83
C LEU A 66 10.42 -5.25 -5.10
N SER A 67 9.93 -4.32 -4.28
CA SER A 67 10.24 -2.88 -4.41
C SER A 67 11.74 -2.58 -4.28
N HIS A 68 12.48 -3.37 -3.51
CA HIS A 68 13.94 -3.26 -3.42
C HIS A 68 14.66 -3.49 -4.76
N TYR A 69 14.02 -4.18 -5.69
CA TYR A 69 14.57 -4.48 -7.01
C TYR A 69 14.10 -3.51 -8.09
N ASN A 70 13.29 -2.48 -7.74
CA ASN A 70 12.72 -1.50 -8.66
C ASN A 70 11.99 -2.12 -9.87
N LEU A 71 11.38 -3.29 -9.69
CA LEU A 71 10.67 -3.98 -10.76
C LEU A 71 9.27 -3.37 -10.95
N SER A 72 8.90 -3.14 -12.21
CA SER A 72 7.53 -2.86 -12.62
C SER A 72 6.62 -4.06 -12.38
N LEU A 73 5.31 -3.83 -12.31
CA LEU A 73 4.32 -4.91 -12.19
C LEU A 73 4.48 -5.93 -13.34
N GLY A 74 4.79 -5.47 -14.56
CA GLY A 74 5.08 -6.32 -15.71
C GLY A 74 6.30 -7.21 -15.50
N GLU A 75 7.40 -6.66 -15.00
CA GLU A 75 8.61 -7.44 -14.71
C GLU A 75 8.38 -8.48 -13.61
N ILE A 76 7.60 -8.13 -12.58
CA ILE A 76 7.19 -9.07 -11.53
C ILE A 76 6.37 -10.21 -12.12
N LYS A 77 5.41 -9.91 -12.99
CA LYS A 77 4.59 -10.91 -13.69
C LYS A 77 5.43 -11.85 -14.55
N LEU A 78 6.40 -11.31 -15.30
CA LEU A 78 7.32 -12.11 -16.12
C LEU A 78 8.20 -13.01 -15.26
N SER A 79 8.77 -12.48 -14.19
CA SER A 79 9.58 -13.23 -13.23
C SER A 79 8.77 -14.39 -12.61
N LEU A 80 7.51 -14.14 -12.30
CA LEU A 80 6.62 -15.17 -11.75
C LEU A 80 6.31 -16.28 -12.77
N LEU A 81 6.16 -15.95 -14.05
CA LEU A 81 5.98 -16.94 -15.12
C LEU A 81 7.24 -17.81 -15.31
N GLU A 82 8.43 -17.22 -15.24
CA GLU A 82 9.70 -17.95 -15.33
C GLU A 82 9.84 -18.94 -14.16
N ILE A 83 9.53 -18.50 -12.94
CA ILE A 83 9.52 -19.38 -11.77
C ILE A 83 8.51 -20.51 -11.98
N LEU A 84 7.27 -20.19 -12.35
CA LEU A 84 6.20 -21.16 -12.58
C LEU A 84 6.57 -22.21 -13.66
N ALA A 85 7.31 -21.82 -14.70
CA ALA A 85 7.78 -22.72 -15.75
C ALA A 85 8.87 -23.69 -15.27
N SER A 86 9.66 -23.28 -14.27
CA SER A 86 10.76 -24.08 -13.70
C SER A 86 10.34 -25.00 -12.54
N ARG A 87 9.16 -24.80 -11.95
CA ARG A 87 8.68 -25.58 -10.80
C ARG A 87 8.00 -26.87 -11.25
N SER A 88 8.36 -27.97 -10.61
CA SER A 88 7.80 -29.31 -10.88
C SER A 88 6.69 -29.71 -9.90
N ASP A 89 6.62 -29.09 -8.73
CA ASP A 89 5.60 -29.39 -7.72
C ASP A 89 4.26 -28.73 -8.10
N ASP A 90 3.21 -29.54 -8.26
CA ASP A 90 1.90 -29.05 -8.73
C ASP A 90 1.19 -28.14 -7.72
N ARG A 91 1.44 -28.32 -6.42
CA ARG A 91 0.87 -27.47 -5.37
C ARG A 91 1.53 -26.10 -5.37
N GLU A 92 2.86 -26.05 -5.46
CA GLU A 92 3.60 -24.78 -5.62
C GLU A 92 3.18 -24.06 -6.89
N ARG A 93 3.06 -24.78 -8.01
CA ARG A 93 2.59 -24.20 -9.27
C ARG A 93 1.19 -23.63 -9.17
N LEU A 94 0.28 -24.26 -8.43
CA LEU A 94 -1.07 -23.74 -8.21
C LEU A 94 -1.05 -22.41 -7.46
N ILE A 95 -0.26 -22.33 -6.38
CA ILE A 95 -0.08 -21.08 -5.61
C ILE A 95 0.48 -19.97 -6.51
N LEU A 96 1.50 -20.28 -7.33
CA LEU A 96 2.09 -19.30 -8.25
C LEU A 96 1.10 -18.85 -9.35
N LYS A 97 0.21 -19.73 -9.81
CA LYS A 97 -0.87 -19.38 -10.76
C LYS A 97 -1.89 -18.44 -10.13
N GLU A 98 -2.30 -18.72 -8.89
CA GLU A 98 -3.23 -17.86 -8.14
C GLU A 98 -2.62 -16.47 -7.93
N LEU A 99 -1.35 -16.42 -7.54
CA LEU A 99 -0.62 -15.15 -7.43
C LEU A 99 -0.52 -14.40 -8.76
N PHE A 100 -0.28 -15.11 -9.87
CA PHE A 100 -0.23 -14.50 -11.20
C PHE A 100 -1.59 -13.94 -11.61
N LEU A 101 -2.68 -14.67 -11.38
CA LEU A 101 -4.05 -14.20 -11.63
C LEU A 101 -4.36 -12.97 -10.80
N PHE A 102 -3.98 -12.98 -9.53
CA PHE A 102 -4.13 -11.84 -8.64
C PHE A 102 -3.45 -10.59 -9.20
N LEU A 103 -2.17 -10.69 -9.59
CA LEU A 103 -1.42 -9.57 -10.13
C LEU A 103 -2.02 -9.03 -11.44
N ASN A 104 -2.81 -9.82 -12.16
CA ASN A 104 -3.53 -9.37 -13.36
C ASN A 104 -4.87 -8.69 -13.07
N ILE A 105 -5.49 -8.98 -11.93
CA ILE A 105 -6.66 -8.24 -11.44
C ILE A 105 -6.23 -6.84 -10.97
N LEU A 106 -5.04 -6.76 -10.37
CA LEU A 106 -4.45 -5.49 -9.98
C LEU A 106 -4.01 -4.69 -11.21
N ASP A 107 -4.56 -3.50 -11.39
CA ASP A 107 -4.07 -2.58 -12.40
C ASP A 107 -2.74 -1.93 -11.97
N GLU A 108 -1.97 -1.45 -12.96
CA GLU A 108 -0.67 -0.83 -12.68
C GLU A 108 -0.81 0.40 -11.78
N LYS A 109 -1.87 1.18 -11.96
CA LYS A 109 -2.12 2.38 -11.16
C LYS A 109 -2.29 2.03 -9.68
N SER A 110 -3.17 1.09 -9.33
CA SER A 110 -3.33 0.68 -7.94
C SER A 110 -2.02 0.12 -7.39
N PHE A 111 -1.31 -0.72 -8.15
CA PHE A 111 -0.01 -1.26 -7.74
C PHE A 111 1.00 -0.18 -7.33
N TYR A 112 1.14 0.88 -8.12
CA TYR A 112 2.06 1.96 -7.80
C TYR A 112 1.58 2.84 -6.65
N GLN A 113 0.28 3.13 -6.58
CA GLN A 113 -0.33 3.89 -5.48
C GLN A 113 -0.12 3.19 -4.12
N ILE A 114 -0.31 1.87 -4.08
CA ILE A 114 -0.06 1.00 -2.92
C ILE A 114 1.41 1.10 -2.49
N ASN A 115 2.34 0.91 -3.43
CA ASN A 115 3.77 0.99 -3.15
C ASN A 115 4.19 2.38 -2.70
N ALA A 116 3.54 3.42 -3.19
CA ALA A 116 3.79 4.79 -2.79
C ALA A 116 3.31 5.05 -1.34
N ILE A 117 2.12 4.61 -0.96
CA ILE A 117 1.64 4.69 0.43
C ILE A 117 2.62 3.97 1.37
N ARG A 118 3.12 2.79 0.97
CA ARG A 118 4.14 2.05 1.74
C ARG A 118 5.41 2.87 1.94
N GLN A 119 5.89 3.58 0.92
CA GLN A 119 7.06 4.45 1.06
C GLN A 119 6.81 5.56 2.08
N LEU A 120 5.62 6.16 2.08
CA LEU A 120 5.24 7.20 3.04
C LEU A 120 5.12 6.66 4.47
N MET A 121 4.54 5.48 4.65
CA MET A 121 4.41 4.85 5.98
C MET A 121 5.76 4.51 6.62
N ASN A 122 6.79 4.28 5.80
CA ASN A 122 8.13 3.90 6.25
C ASN A 122 9.15 5.04 6.15
N CYS A 123 8.75 6.24 5.69
CA CYS A 123 9.66 7.36 5.62
C CYS A 123 9.78 8.08 6.98
N PRO A 124 10.94 8.68 7.28
CA PRO A 124 11.08 9.58 8.43
C PRO A 124 10.16 10.81 8.29
N GLU A 125 9.65 11.32 9.41
CA GLU A 125 8.71 12.45 9.40
C GLU A 125 9.33 13.72 8.79
N GLU A 126 10.63 13.92 8.95
CA GLU A 126 11.36 15.10 8.46
C GLU A 126 11.34 15.23 6.93
N VAL A 127 11.14 14.12 6.20
CA VAL A 127 11.10 14.09 4.74
C VAL A 127 9.72 13.73 4.19
N PHE A 128 8.73 13.58 5.06
CA PHE A 128 7.38 13.13 4.70
C PHE A 128 6.76 14.04 3.65
N GLU A 129 6.72 15.35 3.89
CA GLU A 129 6.13 16.35 2.99
C GLU A 129 6.77 16.34 1.59
N GLN A 130 8.10 16.24 1.51
CA GLN A 130 8.82 16.16 0.23
C GLN A 130 8.46 14.87 -0.52
N LYS A 131 8.32 13.76 0.21
CA LYS A 131 7.98 12.47 -0.39
C LYS A 131 6.52 12.41 -0.83
N VAL A 132 5.62 13.11 -0.13
CA VAL A 132 4.23 13.29 -0.52
C VAL A 132 4.16 13.99 -1.87
N GLU A 133 4.83 15.15 -2.05
CA GLU A 133 4.82 15.87 -3.33
C GLU A 133 5.31 15.01 -4.51
N GLU A 134 6.34 14.20 -4.30
CA GLU A 134 6.85 13.27 -5.31
C GLU A 134 5.83 12.18 -5.68
N ILE A 135 5.10 11.67 -4.69
CA ILE A 135 4.15 10.57 -4.85
C ILE A 135 2.84 11.05 -5.46
N GLU A 136 2.32 12.19 -5.02
CA GLU A 136 1.11 12.79 -5.57
C GLU A 136 1.29 13.04 -7.07
N SER A 137 2.34 13.78 -7.43
CA SER A 137 2.63 14.14 -8.83
C SER A 137 2.79 12.94 -9.77
N ARG A 138 3.14 11.76 -9.24
CA ARG A 138 3.37 10.56 -10.03
C ARG A 138 2.19 9.58 -10.05
N TYR A 139 1.45 9.48 -8.96
CA TYR A 139 0.52 8.36 -8.74
C TYR A 139 -0.88 8.79 -8.29
N PHE A 140 -1.08 10.03 -7.83
CA PHE A 140 -2.36 10.54 -7.35
C PHE A 140 -2.66 11.91 -7.97
N GLU A 141 -3.47 11.94 -9.04
CA GLU A 141 -3.90 13.20 -9.65
C GLU A 141 -5.02 13.85 -8.81
N GLY A 142 -4.87 15.15 -8.46
CA GLY A 142 -5.99 16.01 -8.05
C GLY A 142 -6.24 16.21 -6.55
N ILE A 143 -5.19 16.32 -5.73
CA ILE A 143 -5.37 16.59 -4.29
C ILE A 143 -5.38 18.10 -4.01
N GLU A 144 -6.51 18.61 -3.53
CA GLU A 144 -6.56 19.90 -2.84
C GLU A 144 -6.00 19.71 -1.41
N ARG A 145 -4.93 20.43 -1.07
CA ARG A 145 -4.36 20.44 0.28
C ARG A 145 -5.40 21.01 1.26
N ILE A 146 -5.90 20.17 2.17
CA ILE A 146 -6.72 20.59 3.32
C ILE A 146 -5.81 21.07 4.46
#